data_AF-A0A3E5DI83-F1
#
_entry.id   AF-A0A3E5DI83-F1
#
_cell.length_a   1.000
_cell.length_b   1.000
_cell.length_c   1.000
_cell.angle_alpha   90.00
_cell.angle_beta   90.00
_cell.angle_gamma   90.00
#
_symmetry.space_group_name_H-M   'P 1'
#
loop_
_entity.id
_entity.type
_entity.pdbx_description
1 polymer ?
#
loop_
_entity_poly.entity_id
_entity_poly.type
_entity_poly.pdbx_seq_one_letter_code
_entity_poly.pdbx_strand_id
1 'polypeptide(L)'
;MRKLILLFFFVSSALWLHAKDFTRYVSPLVGTQSTFELSTGNTYPAIARPWGMNFWTPQTGKMGDGWQYVYTANKIRGFKQTHQPSPWINDYGQFSIMPVVGKPEFDEEKRASWFSHKGEVALPHYYKVYLAEHDVVTEFTPTDRAVLFRFTFPENDHSYIVVDAFDKGSYVKILPEQNRIIGYTTRNSGGVPENFKNYFVIEFDKPFTYKASVADGVLTENKVEQEAGHAGAVIGFKTRKGEVVHARVASSFIGFEQADRNLKELGNDNLETLVQKGQDAWNKVLGRIDVEGGTLDQYRTFYSCLYRSLLFPRAFYELDEAGNPIHYSPYNGQVLPGYMYTDTGFWDTFRCLFP
;
A
#
# COMPACT_ATOMS: atom_id res chain seq x y z
N MET A 1 -11.56 73.04 22.37
CA MET A 1 -10.38 72.16 22.59
C MET A 1 -10.52 70.90 21.73
N ARG A 2 -9.43 70.33 21.22
CA ARG A 2 -9.45 69.06 20.47
C ARG A 2 -9.72 67.90 21.43
N LYS A 3 -10.65 66.99 21.08
CA LYS A 3 -10.66 65.62 21.64
C LYS A 3 -9.84 64.73 20.72
N LEU A 4 -8.92 63.96 21.28
CA LEU A 4 -8.04 63.07 20.53
C LEU A 4 -8.70 61.70 20.30
N ILE A 5 -8.44 61.09 19.16
CA ILE A 5 -8.86 59.72 18.85
C ILE A 5 -7.79 58.76 19.39
N LEU A 6 -8.21 57.63 19.96
CA LEU A 6 -7.36 56.48 20.24
C LEU A 6 -8.14 55.21 19.91
N LEU A 7 -7.95 54.72 18.69
CA LEU A 7 -8.54 53.47 18.21
C LEU A 7 -7.52 52.34 18.41
N PHE A 8 -7.77 51.42 19.34
CA PHE A 8 -6.87 50.31 19.61
C PHE A 8 -7.04 49.21 18.56
N PHE A 9 -6.15 49.19 17.56
CA PHE A 9 -6.03 48.06 16.62
C PHE A 9 -5.35 46.87 17.32
N PHE A 10 -6.16 45.91 17.79
CA PHE A 10 -5.64 44.65 18.31
C PHE A 10 -5.25 43.73 17.14
N VAL A 11 -4.01 43.84 16.67
CA VAL A 11 -3.45 42.92 15.66
C VAL A 11 -3.14 41.59 16.34
N SER A 12 -4.08 40.65 16.25
CA SER A 12 -3.86 39.28 16.73
C SER A 12 -2.90 38.54 15.80
N SER A 13 -1.59 38.68 16.05
CA SER A 13 -0.55 37.91 15.37
C SER A 13 -0.65 36.43 15.77
N ALA A 14 -1.48 35.67 15.04
CA ALA A 14 -1.57 34.23 15.19
C ALA A 14 -0.24 33.59 14.78
N LEU A 15 0.61 33.29 15.77
CA LEU A 15 1.81 32.49 15.58
C LEU A 15 1.39 31.06 15.26
N TRP A 16 1.30 30.76 13.96
CA TRP A 16 1.17 29.39 13.46
C TRP A 16 2.46 28.62 13.76
N LEU A 17 2.54 28.02 14.96
CA LEU A 17 3.48 26.93 15.22
C LEU A 17 3.19 25.84 14.19
N HIS A 18 4.04 25.73 13.16
CA HIS A 18 4.11 24.52 12.37
C HIS A 18 4.55 23.40 13.31
N ALA A 19 3.76 22.32 13.37
CA ALA A 19 4.16 21.11 14.06
C ALA A 19 5.50 20.62 13.47
N LYS A 20 6.40 20.12 14.32
CA LYS A 20 7.64 19.49 13.85
C LYS A 20 7.27 18.28 12.98
N ASP A 21 7.60 18.37 11.69
CA ASP A 21 7.54 17.20 10.81
C ASP A 21 8.82 16.38 10.95
N PHE A 22 8.66 15.17 11.47
CA PHE A 22 9.70 14.16 11.61
C PHE A 22 9.73 13.22 10.40
N THR A 23 8.63 13.11 9.64
CA THR A 23 8.55 12.20 8.48
C THR A 23 9.56 12.54 7.38
N ARG A 24 9.89 13.83 7.18
CA ARG A 24 10.96 14.29 6.28
C ARG A 24 12.36 13.70 6.53
N TYR A 25 12.60 13.13 7.71
CA TYR A 25 13.86 12.45 8.02
C TYR A 25 13.81 10.94 7.72
N VAL A 26 12.61 10.36 7.61
CA VAL A 26 12.43 8.92 7.40
C VAL A 26 12.69 8.58 5.93
N SER A 27 13.54 7.59 5.68
CA SER A 27 13.72 6.98 4.37
C SER A 27 13.29 5.50 4.40
N PRO A 28 12.11 5.16 3.82
CA PRO A 28 11.68 3.78 3.63
C PRO A 28 12.63 2.93 2.77
N LEU A 29 13.60 3.55 2.08
CA LEU A 29 14.59 2.88 1.25
C LEU A 29 15.85 2.41 2.03
N VAL A 30 16.00 2.79 3.31
CA VAL A 30 17.10 2.28 4.16
C VAL A 30 16.98 0.76 4.32
N GLY A 31 18.03 0.05 3.92
CA GLY A 31 18.13 -1.42 3.90
C GLY A 31 17.70 -2.11 2.59
N THR A 32 17.21 -1.36 1.59
CA THR A 32 16.70 -1.91 0.32
C THR A 32 17.80 -2.25 -0.70
N GLN A 33 19.03 -1.77 -0.50
CA GLN A 33 20.20 -2.14 -1.31
C GLN A 33 20.93 -3.33 -0.67
N SER A 34 20.22 -4.46 -0.57
CA SER A 34 20.74 -5.72 -0.03
C SER A 34 20.75 -6.82 -1.09
N THR A 35 21.58 -7.85 -0.91
CA THR A 35 21.51 -9.10 -1.67
C THR A 35 21.32 -10.30 -0.74
N PHE A 36 21.22 -11.51 -1.29
CA PHE A 36 21.18 -12.76 -0.53
C PHE A 36 22.48 -12.99 0.25
N GLU A 37 23.62 -12.70 -0.37
CA GLU A 37 24.97 -12.95 0.14
C GLU A 37 25.39 -11.92 1.20
N LEU A 38 24.91 -10.67 1.08
CA LEU A 38 25.21 -9.60 2.03
C LEU A 38 23.99 -8.68 2.21
N SER A 39 23.39 -8.77 3.40
CA SER A 39 22.32 -7.86 3.83
C SER A 39 22.90 -6.52 4.30
N THR A 40 22.33 -5.42 3.81
CA THR A 40 22.45 -4.08 4.40
C THR A 40 21.20 -3.69 5.19
N GLY A 41 20.26 -4.64 5.36
CA GLY A 41 19.00 -4.49 6.09
C GLY A 41 17.90 -5.45 5.62
N ASN A 42 17.96 -5.97 4.39
CA ASN A 42 16.96 -6.84 3.78
C ASN A 42 15.51 -6.30 3.91
N THR A 43 15.35 -5.00 3.66
CA THR A 43 14.05 -4.31 3.79
C THR A 43 13.41 -4.01 2.43
N TYR A 44 12.12 -3.67 2.47
CA TYR A 44 11.38 -3.03 1.36
C TYR A 44 10.74 -1.71 1.86
N PRO A 45 10.34 -0.77 0.97
CA PRO A 45 9.64 0.45 1.36
C PRO A 45 8.19 0.13 1.75
N ALA A 46 7.97 -0.19 3.02
CA ALA A 46 6.66 -0.47 3.61
C ALA A 46 5.84 0.82 3.81
N ILE A 47 5.15 1.27 2.77
CA ILE A 47 4.24 2.41 2.83
C ILE A 47 3.01 1.97 3.61
N ALA A 48 2.77 2.57 4.78
CA ALA A 48 1.88 2.03 5.80
C ALA A 48 1.43 3.09 6.82
N ARG A 49 0.53 2.68 7.72
CA ARG A 49 0.34 3.31 9.04
C ARG A 49 1.21 2.59 10.08
N PRO A 50 1.52 3.22 11.23
CA PRO A 50 2.17 2.54 12.35
C PRO A 50 1.38 1.28 12.74
N TRP A 51 2.01 0.11 12.67
CA TRP A 51 1.42 -1.21 12.86
C TRP A 51 0.17 -1.53 12.00
N GLY A 52 -0.02 -0.87 10.85
CA GLY A 52 -1.16 -1.09 9.95
C GLY A 52 -1.28 -2.55 9.47
N MET A 53 -2.51 -3.02 9.27
CA MET A 53 -2.78 -4.41 8.88
C MET A 53 -2.32 -4.72 7.45
N ASN A 54 -2.40 -3.77 6.53
CA ASN A 54 -2.07 -4.01 5.12
C ASN A 54 -0.96 -3.04 4.69
N PHE A 55 0.28 -3.53 4.52
CA PHE A 55 1.37 -2.71 3.99
C PHE A 55 1.36 -2.71 2.47
N TRP A 56 1.80 -1.61 1.86
CA TRP A 56 1.89 -1.46 0.42
C TRP A 56 3.32 -1.13 -0.01
N THR A 57 3.78 -1.73 -1.10
CA THR A 57 5.13 -1.50 -1.66
C THR A 57 5.10 -1.50 -3.19
N PRO A 58 5.93 -0.69 -3.88
CA PRO A 58 6.38 -1.06 -5.22
C PRO A 58 7.01 -2.46 -5.19
N GLN A 59 6.75 -3.26 -6.23
CA GLN A 59 7.35 -4.58 -6.42
C GLN A 59 8.29 -4.55 -7.64
N THR A 60 9.55 -4.92 -7.43
CA THR A 60 10.56 -5.10 -8.48
C THR A 60 10.93 -6.58 -8.67
N GLY A 61 11.01 -7.34 -7.57
CA GLY A 61 11.27 -8.78 -7.56
C GLY A 61 10.07 -9.61 -8.03
N LYS A 62 10.33 -10.83 -8.52
CA LYS A 62 9.30 -11.71 -9.12
C LYS A 62 8.21 -12.13 -8.14
N MET A 63 7.08 -12.61 -8.67
CA MET A 63 6.02 -13.21 -7.84
C MET A 63 6.59 -14.33 -6.95
N GLY A 64 6.55 -14.11 -5.63
CA GLY A 64 7.05 -15.06 -4.64
C GLY A 64 8.52 -14.93 -4.26
N ASP A 65 9.28 -14.02 -4.87
CA ASP A 65 10.63 -13.67 -4.41
C ASP A 65 10.56 -12.92 -3.08
N GLY A 66 11.41 -13.29 -2.12
CA GLY A 66 11.53 -12.58 -0.85
C GLY A 66 12.10 -11.18 -1.01
N TRP A 67 12.96 -10.96 -2.01
CA TRP A 67 13.50 -9.64 -2.37
C TRP A 67 12.51 -8.87 -3.27
N GLN A 68 11.28 -8.73 -2.78
CA GLN A 68 10.16 -8.12 -3.52
C GLN A 68 10.43 -6.68 -3.99
N TYR A 69 11.32 -5.95 -3.30
CA TYR A 69 11.89 -4.69 -3.76
C TYR A 69 13.40 -4.69 -3.52
N VAL A 70 14.20 -4.27 -4.52
CA VAL A 70 15.65 -4.10 -4.40
C VAL A 70 16.07 -2.80 -5.08
N TYR A 71 16.90 -1.99 -4.41
CA TYR A 71 17.33 -0.68 -4.92
C TYR A 71 18.15 -0.75 -6.23
N THR A 72 18.76 -1.88 -6.55
CA THR A 72 19.49 -2.08 -7.82
C THR A 72 18.60 -2.64 -8.95
N ALA A 73 17.31 -2.87 -8.70
CA ALA A 73 16.38 -3.38 -9.71
C ALA A 73 15.83 -2.24 -10.57
N ASN A 74 15.79 -2.47 -11.89
CA ASN A 74 15.51 -1.42 -12.88
C ASN A 74 14.02 -1.25 -13.24
N LYS A 75 13.16 -2.24 -12.92
CA LYS A 75 11.74 -2.27 -13.30
C LYS A 75 10.83 -2.48 -12.10
N ILE A 76 9.65 -1.85 -12.14
CA ILE A 76 8.50 -2.15 -11.27
C ILE A 76 7.47 -2.96 -12.06
N ARG A 77 6.98 -4.05 -11.46
CA ARG A 77 6.00 -5.00 -12.06
C ARG A 77 4.60 -4.95 -11.44
N GLY A 78 4.42 -4.14 -10.41
CA GLY A 78 3.16 -3.91 -9.72
C GLY A 78 3.36 -3.14 -8.41
N PHE A 79 2.25 -2.70 -7.83
CA PHE A 79 2.16 -2.14 -6.49
C PHE A 79 1.38 -3.14 -5.64
N LYS A 80 2.05 -3.68 -4.62
CA LYS A 80 1.70 -4.94 -3.97
C LYS A 80 1.23 -4.71 -2.54
N GLN A 81 0.12 -5.35 -2.15
CA GLN A 81 -0.22 -5.53 -0.74
C GLN A 81 0.64 -6.68 -0.18
N THR A 82 1.34 -6.41 0.92
CA THR A 82 2.33 -7.32 1.51
C THR A 82 2.23 -7.35 3.03
N HIS A 83 2.58 -8.50 3.62
CA HIS A 83 2.64 -8.73 5.06
C HIS A 83 4.00 -9.30 5.50
N GLN A 84 4.95 -9.42 4.55
CA GLN A 84 6.26 -10.04 4.73
C GLN A 84 7.08 -9.40 5.87
N PRO A 85 7.45 -10.11 6.94
CA PRO A 85 8.36 -9.59 7.97
C PRO A 85 9.84 -9.64 7.55
N SER A 86 10.23 -10.59 6.69
CA SER A 86 11.59 -10.69 6.13
C SER A 86 11.59 -11.53 4.83
N PRO A 87 12.57 -11.39 3.92
CA PRO A 87 12.65 -12.21 2.70
C PRO A 87 12.73 -13.72 3.00
N TRP A 88 13.23 -14.10 4.18
CA TRP A 88 13.40 -15.49 4.62
C TRP A 88 12.09 -16.16 5.06
N ILE A 89 11.20 -15.40 5.70
CA ILE A 89 9.84 -15.86 6.05
C ILE A 89 8.91 -15.76 4.83
N ASN A 90 9.22 -14.86 3.90
CA ASN A 90 8.41 -14.57 2.71
C ASN A 90 7.00 -14.08 3.11
N ASP A 91 6.03 -14.11 2.19
CA ASP A 91 4.82 -13.31 2.26
C ASP A 91 3.52 -14.15 2.22
N TYR A 92 2.40 -13.57 2.62
CA TYR A 92 1.06 -14.17 2.58
C TYR A 92 -0.05 -13.12 2.40
N GLY A 93 -1.22 -13.53 1.88
CA GLY A 93 -2.37 -12.61 1.70
C GLY A 93 -2.08 -11.47 0.73
N GLN A 94 -1.37 -11.81 -0.35
CA GLN A 94 -0.66 -10.88 -1.22
C GLN A 94 -1.27 -10.81 -2.62
N PHE A 95 -1.46 -9.60 -3.13
CA PHE A 95 -1.95 -9.31 -4.48
C PHE A 95 -1.31 -8.00 -4.98
N SER A 96 -1.38 -7.70 -6.27
CA SER A 96 -0.86 -6.43 -6.81
C SER A 96 -1.74 -5.77 -7.86
N ILE A 97 -1.57 -4.46 -8.02
CA ILE A 97 -2.20 -3.62 -9.04
C ILE A 97 -1.12 -2.97 -9.91
N MET A 98 -1.32 -2.88 -11.23
CA MET A 98 -0.34 -2.26 -12.16
C MET A 98 -1.06 -1.53 -13.29
N PRO A 99 -0.89 -0.20 -13.44
CA PRO A 99 -1.34 0.51 -14.63
C PRO A 99 -0.38 0.24 -15.80
N VAL A 100 -0.93 0.01 -16.99
CA VAL A 100 -0.17 -0.23 -18.23
C VAL A 100 -0.82 0.45 -19.43
N VAL A 101 -0.08 0.65 -20.50
CA VAL A 101 -0.57 1.32 -21.73
C VAL A 101 -0.26 0.48 -22.98
N GLY A 102 -1.10 0.60 -24.00
CA GLY A 102 -0.94 -0.01 -25.32
C GLY A 102 -1.46 -1.45 -25.42
N LYS A 103 -1.08 -2.35 -24.50
CA LYS A 103 -1.55 -3.74 -24.49
C LYS A 103 -2.02 -4.21 -23.10
N PRO A 104 -3.03 -5.08 -23.02
CA PRO A 104 -3.49 -5.70 -21.77
C PRO A 104 -2.58 -6.89 -21.37
N GLU A 105 -1.28 -6.65 -21.18
CA GLU A 105 -0.32 -7.70 -20.78
C GLU A 105 -0.49 -8.07 -19.29
N PHE A 106 -0.85 -9.32 -19.01
CA PHE A 106 -0.92 -9.84 -17.63
C PHE A 106 0.44 -10.35 -17.10
N ASP A 107 1.30 -10.81 -18.01
CA ASP A 107 2.63 -11.36 -17.74
C ASP A 107 3.50 -10.38 -16.92
N GLU A 108 4.09 -10.86 -15.82
CA GLU A 108 4.77 -9.99 -14.85
C GLU A 108 6.04 -9.32 -15.37
N GLU A 109 6.69 -9.85 -16.42
CA GLU A 109 7.86 -9.22 -17.05
C GLU A 109 7.44 -8.28 -18.19
N LYS A 110 6.40 -8.61 -18.96
CA LYS A 110 5.89 -7.76 -20.05
C LYS A 110 5.14 -6.53 -19.56
N ARG A 111 4.42 -6.64 -18.43
CA ARG A 111 3.71 -5.50 -17.82
C ARG A 111 4.64 -4.54 -17.07
N ALA A 112 5.84 -5.01 -16.71
CA ALA A 112 6.79 -4.26 -15.90
C ALA A 112 7.41 -3.08 -16.66
N SER A 113 7.55 -1.95 -15.97
CA SER A 113 8.11 -0.72 -16.52
C SER A 113 9.43 -0.35 -15.86
N TRP A 114 10.40 0.11 -16.66
CA TRP A 114 11.56 0.88 -16.19
C TRP A 114 11.13 2.04 -15.29
N PHE A 115 11.93 2.32 -14.27
CA PHE A 115 11.82 3.50 -13.41
C PHE A 115 13.21 4.01 -13.01
N SER A 116 13.28 5.04 -12.18
CA SER A 116 14.51 5.49 -11.53
C SER A 116 14.19 6.19 -10.22
N HIS A 117 15.04 6.05 -9.20
CA HIS A 117 14.88 6.74 -7.91
C HIS A 117 14.86 8.28 -8.03
N LYS A 118 15.33 8.85 -9.15
CA LYS A 118 15.19 10.29 -9.45
C LYS A 118 13.75 10.71 -9.81
N GLY A 119 12.91 9.76 -10.22
CA GLY A 119 11.48 9.91 -10.47
C GLY A 119 10.62 9.18 -9.44
N GLU A 120 11.19 8.85 -8.28
CA GLU A 120 10.55 8.16 -7.16
C GLU A 120 10.49 9.08 -5.93
N VAL A 121 9.41 8.99 -5.17
CA VAL A 121 9.30 9.57 -3.83
C VAL A 121 8.73 8.49 -2.91
N ALA A 122 9.50 8.08 -1.90
CA ALA A 122 9.07 7.12 -0.90
C ALA A 122 9.07 7.79 0.49
N LEU A 123 7.88 7.96 1.07
CA LEU A 123 7.65 8.41 2.44
C LEU A 123 6.80 7.35 3.18
N PRO A 124 6.84 7.27 4.52
CA PRO A 124 6.07 6.25 5.26
C PRO A 124 4.57 6.20 4.95
N HIS A 125 3.98 7.35 4.59
CA HIS A 125 2.55 7.53 4.34
C HIS A 125 2.18 7.79 2.87
N TYR A 126 3.16 7.88 1.97
CA TYR A 126 2.95 8.29 0.59
C TYR A 126 4.05 7.75 -0.32
N TYR A 127 3.67 7.22 -1.46
CA TYR A 127 4.60 6.82 -2.51
C TYR A 127 4.20 7.43 -3.85
N LYS A 128 5.20 7.77 -4.67
CA LYS A 128 5.06 8.15 -6.07
C LYS A 128 6.18 7.55 -6.90
N VAL A 129 5.87 7.10 -8.11
CA VAL A 129 6.86 6.77 -9.13
C VAL A 129 6.36 7.10 -10.54
N TYR A 130 7.29 7.47 -11.43
CA TYR A 130 7.06 7.55 -12.87
C TYR A 130 7.48 6.23 -13.55
N LEU A 131 6.55 5.63 -14.30
CA LEU A 131 6.70 4.38 -15.04
C LEU A 131 7.03 4.68 -16.51
N ALA A 132 8.32 4.62 -16.83
CA ALA A 132 8.87 5.13 -18.09
C ALA A 132 8.50 4.35 -19.37
N GLU A 133 8.07 3.08 -19.28
CA GLU A 133 7.55 2.34 -20.45
C GLU A 133 6.07 2.65 -20.75
N HIS A 134 5.33 3.20 -19.77
CA HIS A 134 3.89 3.46 -19.90
C HIS A 134 3.52 4.95 -19.96
N ASP A 135 4.46 5.87 -19.69
CA ASP A 135 4.22 7.32 -19.47
C ASP A 135 3.15 7.58 -18.39
N VAL A 136 3.17 6.77 -17.31
CA VAL A 136 2.22 6.84 -16.19
C VAL A 136 2.93 7.30 -14.93
N VAL A 137 2.35 8.26 -14.21
CA VAL A 137 2.71 8.52 -12.80
C VAL A 137 1.73 7.76 -11.90
N THR A 138 2.25 6.89 -11.05
CA THR A 138 1.48 6.23 -9.99
C THR A 138 1.79 6.89 -8.65
N GLU A 139 0.74 7.19 -7.89
CA GLU A 139 0.81 7.64 -6.51
C GLU A 139 -0.10 6.79 -5.63
N PHE A 140 0.26 6.57 -4.35
CA PHE A 140 -0.66 5.98 -3.38
C PHE A 140 -0.39 6.40 -1.93
N THR A 141 -1.43 6.31 -1.09
CA THR A 141 -1.39 6.62 0.34
C THR A 141 -2.33 5.69 1.14
N PRO A 142 -1.85 4.99 2.18
CA PRO A 142 -2.63 3.99 2.90
C PRO A 142 -3.28 4.51 4.19
N THR A 143 -4.30 3.77 4.64
CA THR A 143 -4.83 3.74 6.01
C THR A 143 -4.35 2.45 6.69
N ASP A 144 -5.04 1.93 7.70
CA ASP A 144 -4.61 0.70 8.37
C ASP A 144 -4.90 -0.54 7.52
N ARG A 145 -6.02 -0.52 6.76
CA ARG A 145 -6.56 -1.67 6.00
C ARG A 145 -6.89 -1.33 4.54
N ALA A 146 -6.86 -0.06 4.16
CA ALA A 146 -7.18 0.42 2.82
C ALA A 146 -6.07 1.30 2.24
N VAL A 147 -6.15 1.61 0.95
CA VAL A 147 -5.25 2.53 0.23
C VAL A 147 -6.00 3.24 -0.90
N LEU A 148 -5.69 4.52 -1.10
CA LEU A 148 -6.09 5.24 -2.31
C LEU A 148 -4.90 5.30 -3.27
N PHE A 149 -5.08 4.74 -4.46
CA PHE A 149 -4.21 4.97 -5.62
C PHE A 149 -4.69 6.15 -6.45
N ARG A 150 -3.74 6.86 -7.06
CA ARG A 150 -3.95 7.82 -8.14
C ARG A 150 -3.01 7.48 -9.29
N PHE A 151 -3.58 7.21 -10.47
CA PHE A 151 -2.85 6.95 -11.70
C PHE A 151 -3.07 8.12 -12.66
N THR A 152 -1.98 8.79 -13.05
CA THR A 152 -2.02 9.86 -14.06
C THR A 152 -1.53 9.28 -15.38
N PHE A 153 -2.43 9.14 -16.35
CA PHE A 153 -2.17 8.50 -17.64
C PHE A 153 -1.75 9.49 -18.75
N PRO A 154 -1.07 9.02 -19.80
CA PRO A 154 -0.84 9.78 -21.02
C PRO A 154 -2.13 9.86 -21.85
N GLU A 155 -2.06 10.47 -23.04
CA GLU A 155 -3.14 10.36 -24.02
C GLU A 155 -3.09 8.97 -24.68
N ASN A 156 -4.16 8.19 -24.55
CA ASN A 156 -4.21 6.87 -25.16
C ASN A 156 -5.63 6.33 -25.40
N ASP A 157 -5.76 5.55 -26.48
CA ASP A 157 -6.95 4.74 -26.76
C ASP A 157 -7.00 3.43 -25.92
N HIS A 158 -5.86 3.04 -25.35
CA HIS A 158 -5.64 1.74 -24.72
C HIS A 158 -4.84 1.88 -23.40
N SER A 159 -5.42 2.55 -22.41
CA SER A 159 -4.93 2.49 -21.02
C SER A 159 -5.63 1.37 -20.26
N TYR A 160 -4.87 0.64 -19.43
CA TYR A 160 -5.37 -0.50 -18.66
C TYR A 160 -4.89 -0.44 -17.21
N ILE A 161 -5.60 -1.16 -16.34
CA ILE A 161 -5.14 -1.50 -15.00
C ILE A 161 -5.27 -3.02 -14.83
N VAL A 162 -4.13 -3.65 -14.54
CA VAL A 162 -3.98 -5.07 -14.24
C VAL A 162 -4.14 -5.27 -12.73
N VAL A 163 -4.93 -6.26 -12.34
CA VAL A 163 -5.06 -6.76 -10.97
C VAL A 163 -4.62 -8.22 -10.96
N ASP A 164 -3.62 -8.52 -10.15
CA ASP A 164 -2.99 -9.83 -10.05
C ASP A 164 -3.26 -10.42 -8.66
N ALA A 165 -4.05 -11.49 -8.59
CA ALA A 165 -4.43 -12.16 -7.34
C ALA A 165 -3.44 -13.25 -6.90
N PHE A 166 -2.29 -13.36 -7.58
CA PHE A 166 -1.20 -14.31 -7.34
C PHE A 166 -1.61 -15.78 -7.53
N ASP A 167 -0.63 -16.70 -7.47
CA ASP A 167 -0.79 -18.13 -7.70
C ASP A 167 -1.24 -18.93 -6.45
N LYS A 168 -1.18 -20.27 -6.56
CA LYS A 168 -1.59 -21.27 -5.56
C LYS A 168 -3.10 -21.32 -5.23
N GLY A 169 -3.95 -20.79 -6.11
CA GLY A 169 -5.40 -20.76 -5.92
C GLY A 169 -5.88 -19.36 -5.57
N SER A 170 -6.51 -18.69 -6.51
CA SER A 170 -7.01 -17.33 -6.33
C SER A 170 -8.26 -17.08 -7.20
N TYR A 171 -8.94 -15.99 -6.91
CA TYR A 171 -10.24 -15.64 -7.49
C TYR A 171 -10.31 -14.16 -7.82
N VAL A 172 -10.96 -13.83 -8.94
CA VAL A 172 -11.37 -12.45 -9.28
C VAL A 172 -12.77 -12.41 -9.87
N LYS A 173 -13.46 -11.31 -9.63
CA LYS A 173 -14.71 -10.92 -10.29
C LYS A 173 -14.74 -9.42 -10.59
N ILE A 174 -14.97 -9.09 -11.85
CA ILE A 174 -15.21 -7.73 -12.34
C ILE A 174 -16.72 -7.44 -12.24
N LEU A 175 -17.07 -6.28 -11.70
CA LEU A 175 -18.43 -5.78 -11.53
C LEU A 175 -18.56 -4.45 -12.30
N PRO A 176 -18.80 -4.49 -13.63
CA PRO A 176 -18.71 -3.30 -14.49
C PRO A 176 -19.68 -2.18 -14.10
N GLU A 177 -20.92 -2.53 -13.75
CA GLU A 177 -21.97 -1.57 -13.33
C GLU A 177 -21.65 -0.83 -12.02
N GLN A 178 -20.57 -1.22 -11.32
CA GLN A 178 -20.09 -0.62 -10.08
C GLN A 178 -18.68 -0.03 -10.23
N ASN A 179 -18.11 -0.05 -11.44
CA ASN A 179 -16.67 0.20 -11.69
C ASN A 179 -15.76 -0.55 -10.70
N ARG A 180 -16.11 -1.78 -10.33
CA ARG A 180 -15.49 -2.48 -9.19
C ARG A 180 -14.86 -3.81 -9.61
N ILE A 181 -13.79 -4.19 -8.92
CA ILE A 181 -13.22 -5.54 -8.94
C ILE A 181 -13.21 -6.07 -7.50
N ILE A 182 -13.53 -7.34 -7.32
CA ILE A 182 -13.34 -8.07 -6.07
C ILE A 182 -12.51 -9.32 -6.35
N GLY A 183 -11.85 -9.86 -5.33
CA GLY A 183 -11.13 -11.13 -5.47
C GLY A 183 -10.60 -11.66 -4.14
N TYR A 184 -9.97 -12.82 -4.18
CA TYR A 184 -9.19 -13.30 -3.04
C TYR A 184 -7.88 -13.93 -3.49
N THR A 185 -6.87 -13.79 -2.63
CA THR A 185 -5.55 -14.42 -2.76
C THR A 185 -5.34 -15.40 -1.61
N THR A 186 -4.73 -16.55 -1.90
CA THR A 186 -4.34 -17.54 -0.88
C THR A 186 -2.83 -17.76 -0.79
N ARG A 187 -2.04 -17.20 -1.72
CA ARG A 187 -0.58 -17.45 -1.78
C ARG A 187 0.06 -17.09 -0.44
N ASN A 188 0.60 -18.11 0.22
CA ASN A 188 1.28 -18.04 1.51
C ASN A 188 2.55 -18.91 1.52
N SER A 189 3.26 -18.86 2.64
CA SER A 189 4.53 -19.55 2.91
C SER A 189 4.44 -20.49 4.11
N GLY A 190 3.26 -21.04 4.38
CA GLY A 190 2.94 -21.83 5.57
C GLY A 190 2.39 -20.98 6.72
N GLY A 191 2.15 -21.61 7.86
CA GLY A 191 1.68 -20.93 9.07
C GLY A 191 0.22 -20.45 9.03
N VAL A 192 -0.60 -20.96 8.11
CA VAL A 192 -2.02 -20.58 7.94
C VAL A 192 -2.96 -21.80 7.99
N PRO A 193 -4.24 -21.64 8.39
CA PRO A 193 -5.26 -22.69 8.33
C PRO A 193 -5.75 -22.96 6.90
N GLU A 194 -6.37 -24.12 6.66
CA GLU A 194 -6.86 -24.52 5.32
C GLU A 194 -7.86 -23.56 4.68
N ASN A 195 -8.63 -22.80 5.49
CA ASN A 195 -9.62 -21.86 4.98
C ASN A 195 -9.05 -20.47 4.63
N PHE A 196 -7.74 -20.24 4.84
CA PHE A 196 -7.07 -18.95 4.68
C PHE A 196 -7.31 -18.29 3.32
N LYS A 197 -7.77 -17.03 3.37
CA LYS A 197 -7.93 -16.11 2.23
C LYS A 197 -7.66 -14.68 2.71
N ASN A 198 -7.07 -13.85 1.86
CA ASN A 198 -7.21 -12.39 1.97
C ASN A 198 -8.15 -11.94 0.84
N TYR A 199 -9.30 -11.39 1.22
CA TYR A 199 -10.36 -10.93 0.32
C TYR A 199 -10.15 -9.44 0.05
N PHE A 200 -10.08 -9.04 -1.22
CA PHE A 200 -9.85 -7.65 -1.61
C PHE A 200 -11.02 -7.08 -2.43
N VAL A 201 -11.17 -5.76 -2.33
CA VAL A 201 -12.16 -4.95 -3.05
C VAL A 201 -11.46 -3.72 -3.63
N ILE A 202 -11.81 -3.37 -4.88
CA ILE A 202 -11.19 -2.27 -5.64
C ILE A 202 -12.29 -1.50 -6.38
N GLU A 203 -12.52 -0.25 -6.02
CA GLU A 203 -13.45 0.66 -6.71
C GLU A 203 -12.69 1.68 -7.56
N PHE A 204 -13.10 1.89 -8.80
CA PHE A 204 -12.52 2.89 -9.72
C PHE A 204 -13.49 4.04 -10.00
N ASP A 205 -12.96 5.26 -10.14
CA ASP A 205 -13.77 6.45 -10.47
C ASP A 205 -14.10 6.59 -11.98
N LYS A 206 -13.61 5.66 -12.81
CA LYS A 206 -13.74 5.71 -14.28
C LYS A 206 -14.36 4.41 -14.85
N PRO A 207 -15.42 4.51 -15.69
CA PRO A 207 -16.05 3.34 -16.31
C PRO A 207 -15.13 2.52 -17.22
N PHE A 208 -15.31 1.20 -17.20
CA PHE A 208 -14.54 0.25 -18.01
C PHE A 208 -15.11 0.17 -19.43
N THR A 209 -14.30 0.49 -20.46
CA THR A 209 -14.63 0.18 -21.87
C THR A 209 -14.01 -1.13 -22.34
N TYR A 210 -13.03 -1.64 -21.60
CA TYR A 210 -12.40 -2.95 -21.78
C TYR A 210 -12.44 -3.73 -20.46
N LYS A 211 -12.68 -5.05 -20.54
CA LYS A 211 -12.67 -5.96 -19.40
C LYS A 211 -12.28 -7.37 -19.84
N ALA A 212 -11.31 -7.95 -19.15
CA ALA A 212 -10.87 -9.32 -19.36
C ALA A 212 -10.49 -9.95 -18.02
N SER A 213 -10.64 -11.27 -17.91
CA SER A 213 -10.18 -12.04 -16.76
C SER A 213 -9.25 -13.15 -17.19
N VAL A 214 -8.30 -13.48 -16.32
CA VAL A 214 -7.15 -14.33 -16.59
C VAL A 214 -7.23 -15.54 -15.69
N ALA A 215 -6.96 -16.71 -16.27
CA ALA A 215 -6.71 -17.95 -15.53
C ALA A 215 -5.40 -18.55 -16.06
N ASP A 216 -4.43 -18.77 -15.17
CA ASP A 216 -3.18 -19.48 -15.46
C ASP A 216 -2.42 -18.87 -16.67
N GLY A 217 -2.40 -17.52 -16.72
CA GLY A 217 -1.81 -16.72 -17.80
C GLY A 217 -2.68 -16.54 -19.05
N VAL A 218 -3.78 -17.28 -19.20
CA VAL A 218 -4.71 -17.18 -20.35
C VAL A 218 -5.72 -16.06 -20.12
N LEU A 219 -5.48 -14.91 -20.74
CA LEU A 219 -6.42 -13.78 -20.74
C LEU A 219 -7.62 -14.08 -21.63
N THR A 220 -8.83 -13.91 -21.08
CA THR A 220 -10.11 -14.08 -21.77
C THR A 220 -10.91 -12.78 -21.71
N GLU A 221 -11.10 -12.12 -22.86
CA GLU A 221 -11.89 -10.88 -22.93
C GLU A 221 -13.38 -11.13 -22.66
N ASN A 222 -14.05 -10.16 -22.05
CA ASN A 222 -15.46 -10.14 -21.67
C ASN A 222 -15.93 -11.25 -20.71
N LYS A 223 -15.11 -12.27 -20.41
CA LYS A 223 -15.28 -13.09 -19.20
C LYS A 223 -14.94 -12.22 -17.99
N VAL A 224 -15.87 -12.15 -17.03
CA VAL A 224 -15.77 -11.24 -15.87
C VAL A 224 -15.48 -11.94 -14.54
N GLU A 225 -15.32 -13.26 -14.52
CA GLU A 225 -15.14 -14.04 -13.28
C GLU A 225 -14.24 -15.26 -13.53
N GLN A 226 -13.27 -15.48 -12.64
CA GLN A 226 -12.32 -16.60 -12.68
C GLN A 226 -12.00 -17.08 -11.27
N GLU A 227 -11.94 -18.39 -11.09
CA GLU A 227 -11.22 -19.07 -10.01
C GLU A 227 -10.21 -20.01 -10.69
N ALA A 228 -8.93 -19.91 -10.33
CA ALA A 228 -7.84 -20.56 -11.08
C ALA A 228 -6.62 -20.84 -10.19
N GLY A 229 -5.62 -21.55 -10.73
CA GLY A 229 -4.32 -21.69 -10.08
C GLY A 229 -3.63 -20.34 -9.89
N HIS A 230 -3.74 -19.47 -10.89
CA HIS A 230 -3.37 -18.05 -10.86
C HIS A 230 -4.46 -17.22 -11.57
N ALA A 231 -5.31 -16.55 -10.80
CA ALA A 231 -6.36 -15.67 -11.31
C ALA A 231 -5.91 -14.20 -11.39
N GLY A 232 -6.51 -13.45 -12.31
CA GLY A 232 -6.26 -12.02 -12.48
C GLY A 232 -7.28 -11.32 -13.36
N ALA A 233 -7.31 -9.99 -13.32
CA ALA A 233 -8.22 -9.16 -14.10
C ALA A 233 -7.47 -8.04 -14.81
N VAL A 234 -7.96 -7.65 -15.99
CA VAL A 234 -7.49 -6.45 -16.70
C VAL A 234 -8.72 -5.65 -17.12
N ILE A 235 -8.84 -4.43 -16.58
CA ILE A 235 -9.83 -3.45 -17.04
C ILE A 235 -9.12 -2.35 -17.83
N GLY A 236 -9.84 -1.63 -18.68
CA GLY A 236 -9.24 -0.57 -19.48
C GLY A 236 -10.23 0.41 -20.07
N PHE A 237 -9.70 1.50 -20.60
CA PHE A 237 -10.43 2.69 -21.00
C PHE A 237 -9.57 3.64 -21.85
N LYS A 238 -10.21 4.63 -22.49
CA LYS A 238 -9.54 5.76 -23.14
C LYS A 238 -9.17 6.87 -22.16
N THR A 239 -8.05 7.54 -22.38
CA THR A 239 -7.44 8.58 -21.52
C THR A 239 -6.97 9.76 -22.35
N ARG A 240 -7.09 10.97 -21.81
CA ARG A 240 -6.45 12.18 -22.35
C ARG A 240 -5.12 12.43 -21.62
N LYS A 241 -4.24 13.25 -22.20
CA LYS A 241 -2.95 13.60 -21.57
C LYS A 241 -3.13 14.17 -20.16
N GLY A 242 -2.56 13.49 -19.17
CA GLY A 242 -2.66 13.88 -17.76
C GLY A 242 -4.01 13.54 -17.11
N GLU A 243 -4.81 12.67 -17.74
CA GLU A 243 -6.08 12.23 -17.17
C GLU A 243 -5.82 11.31 -15.96
N VAL A 244 -6.51 11.62 -14.87
CA VAL A 244 -6.37 10.92 -13.60
C VAL A 244 -7.45 9.85 -13.48
N VAL A 245 -7.06 8.69 -12.95
CA VAL A 245 -7.94 7.61 -12.52
C VAL A 245 -7.55 7.22 -11.10
N HIS A 246 -8.52 7.14 -10.20
CA HIS A 246 -8.31 6.65 -8.84
C HIS A 246 -8.72 5.18 -8.71
N ALA A 247 -8.06 4.47 -7.80
CA ALA A 247 -8.51 3.17 -7.31
C ALA A 247 -8.52 3.16 -5.78
N ARG A 248 -9.71 2.99 -5.20
CA ARG A 248 -9.91 2.81 -3.76
C ARG A 248 -9.82 1.32 -3.48
N VAL A 249 -8.84 0.88 -2.70
CA VAL A 249 -8.58 -0.54 -2.44
C VAL A 249 -8.66 -0.82 -0.95
N ALA A 250 -9.26 -1.95 -0.56
CA ALA A 250 -9.16 -2.49 0.80
C ALA A 250 -9.10 -4.01 0.77
N SER A 251 -8.64 -4.62 1.87
CA SER A 251 -8.72 -6.06 2.05
C SER A 251 -9.08 -6.47 3.48
N SER A 252 -9.47 -7.72 3.63
CA SER A 252 -9.88 -8.36 4.88
C SER A 252 -9.41 -9.82 4.91
N PHE A 253 -9.12 -10.36 6.09
CA PHE A 253 -8.92 -11.81 6.29
C PHE A 253 -10.22 -12.53 6.66
N ILE A 254 -11.30 -11.78 6.92
CA ILE A 254 -12.61 -12.28 7.34
C ILE A 254 -13.54 -12.52 6.14
N GLY A 255 -13.67 -11.56 5.22
CA GLY A 255 -14.56 -11.70 4.06
C GLY A 255 -14.79 -10.42 3.26
N PHE A 256 -15.46 -10.53 2.10
CA PHE A 256 -15.77 -9.39 1.22
C PHE A 256 -16.56 -8.27 1.92
N GLU A 257 -17.54 -8.61 2.75
CA GLU A 257 -18.33 -7.61 3.48
C GLU A 257 -17.47 -6.81 4.46
N GLN A 258 -16.52 -7.47 5.14
CA GLN A 258 -15.56 -6.80 6.01
C GLN A 258 -14.54 -5.98 5.22
N ALA A 259 -14.12 -6.43 4.03
CA ALA A 259 -13.29 -5.60 3.14
C ALA A 259 -14.03 -4.31 2.70
N ASP A 260 -15.34 -4.37 2.45
CA ASP A 260 -16.18 -3.19 2.19
C ASP A 260 -16.39 -2.30 3.43
N ARG A 261 -16.36 -2.86 4.64
CA ARG A 261 -16.29 -2.06 5.89
C ARG A 261 -14.93 -1.36 6.00
N ASN A 262 -13.83 -2.07 5.74
CA ASN A 262 -12.47 -1.52 5.80
C ASN A 262 -12.24 -0.42 4.74
N LEU A 263 -12.88 -0.51 3.57
CA LEU A 263 -12.83 0.52 2.52
C LEU A 263 -13.35 1.89 2.99
N LYS A 264 -14.20 1.92 4.02
CA LYS A 264 -14.70 3.15 4.65
C LYS A 264 -13.61 3.93 5.39
N GLU A 265 -12.44 3.34 5.69
CA GLU A 265 -11.28 4.06 6.24
C GLU A 265 -10.81 5.21 5.33
N LEU A 266 -11.02 5.10 4.00
CA LEU A 266 -10.70 6.15 3.03
C LEU A 266 -11.72 7.31 3.02
N GLY A 267 -12.86 7.14 3.68
CA GLY A 267 -13.97 8.10 3.67
C GLY A 267 -14.32 8.59 2.25
N ASN A 268 -14.58 9.91 2.16
CA ASN A 268 -14.66 10.66 0.91
C ASN A 268 -13.40 11.53 0.70
N ASP A 269 -12.27 11.14 1.30
CA ASP A 269 -11.03 11.93 1.24
C ASP A 269 -10.36 11.83 -0.14
N ASN A 270 -9.69 12.90 -0.56
CA ASN A 270 -8.78 12.87 -1.70
C ASN A 270 -7.36 12.42 -1.26
N LEU A 271 -6.47 12.21 -2.25
CA LEU A 271 -5.11 11.73 -1.99
C LEU A 271 -4.37 12.66 -1.01
N GLU A 272 -4.40 13.97 -1.24
CA GLU A 272 -3.74 14.98 -0.41
C GLU A 272 -4.22 14.94 1.05
N THR A 273 -5.51 14.73 1.28
CA THR A 273 -6.10 14.61 2.62
C THR A 273 -5.65 13.33 3.32
N LEU A 274 -5.59 12.20 2.61
CA LEU A 274 -5.11 10.93 3.17
C LEU A 274 -3.60 10.96 3.44
N VAL A 275 -2.82 11.62 2.56
CA VAL A 275 -1.39 11.90 2.75
C VAL A 275 -1.19 12.69 4.05
N GLN A 276 -1.93 13.77 4.29
CA GLN A 276 -1.83 14.54 5.53
C GLN A 276 -2.22 13.68 6.74
N LYS A 277 -3.37 12.98 6.70
CA LYS A 277 -3.80 12.07 7.78
C LYS A 277 -2.78 10.97 8.08
N GLY A 278 -1.98 10.56 7.08
CA GLY A 278 -0.87 9.62 7.25
C GLY A 278 0.37 10.27 7.84
N GLN A 279 0.75 11.47 7.38
CA GLN A 279 1.85 12.25 7.94
C GLN A 279 1.61 12.56 9.42
N ASP A 280 0.39 12.98 9.77
CA ASP A 280 -0.03 13.27 11.15
C ASP A 280 0.04 12.02 12.04
N ALA A 281 -0.41 10.87 11.54
CA ALA A 281 -0.34 9.60 12.25
C ALA A 281 1.11 9.17 12.54
N TRP A 282 2.02 9.36 11.59
CA TRP A 282 3.45 9.11 11.80
C TRP A 282 4.09 10.14 12.75
N ASN A 283 3.82 11.44 12.58
CA ASN A 283 4.37 12.46 13.49
C ASN A 283 3.88 12.30 14.93
N LYS A 284 2.66 11.79 15.15
CA LYS A 284 2.12 11.44 16.48
C LYS A 284 2.88 10.31 17.21
N VAL A 285 3.60 9.45 16.49
CA VAL A 285 4.42 8.37 17.08
C VAL A 285 5.91 8.66 17.04
N LEU A 286 6.43 9.25 15.94
CA LEU A 286 7.84 9.67 15.82
C LEU A 286 8.14 10.81 16.80
N GLY A 287 7.26 11.81 16.90
CA GLY A 287 7.40 12.96 17.80
C GLY A 287 7.24 12.65 19.29
N ARG A 288 7.16 11.37 19.68
CA ARG A 288 7.32 10.94 21.07
C ARG A 288 8.77 11.02 21.55
N ILE A 289 9.73 11.05 20.62
CA ILE A 289 11.16 11.22 20.93
C ILE A 289 11.71 12.31 20.00
N ASP A 290 11.78 13.53 20.53
CA ASP A 290 12.27 14.71 19.82
C ASP A 290 13.76 14.89 20.09
N VAL A 291 14.61 14.59 19.10
CA VAL A 291 16.07 14.69 19.21
C VAL A 291 16.61 15.96 18.56
N GLU A 292 17.55 16.64 19.24
CA GLU A 292 18.16 17.90 18.82
C GLU A 292 19.70 17.86 18.94
N GLY A 293 20.40 18.85 18.37
CA GLY A 293 21.86 18.98 18.42
C GLY A 293 22.66 18.03 17.50
N GLY A 294 21.99 17.18 16.71
CA GLY A 294 22.61 16.22 15.79
C GLY A 294 22.77 16.74 14.35
N THR A 295 23.48 15.95 13.53
CA THR A 295 23.60 16.14 12.08
C THR A 295 22.36 15.62 11.34
N LEU A 296 22.19 16.06 10.07
CA LEU A 296 21.08 15.60 9.22
C LEU A 296 21.05 14.07 9.06
N ASP A 297 22.21 13.42 8.95
CA ASP A 297 22.29 11.98 8.76
C ASP A 297 22.10 11.20 10.07
N GLN A 298 22.40 11.80 11.23
CA GLN A 298 21.97 11.28 12.53
C GLN A 298 20.44 11.35 12.68
N TYR A 299 19.79 12.46 12.32
CA TYR A 299 18.32 12.55 12.32
C TYR A 299 17.69 11.53 11.35
N ARG A 300 18.22 11.42 10.13
CA ARG A 300 17.76 10.43 9.14
C ARG A 300 17.87 9.01 9.66
N THR A 301 19.01 8.65 10.24
CA THR A 301 19.24 7.33 10.83
C THR A 301 18.26 7.07 11.97
N PHE A 302 18.17 7.99 12.93
CA PHE A 302 17.32 7.86 14.11
C PHE A 302 15.84 7.69 13.74
N TYR A 303 15.26 8.61 12.95
CA TYR A 303 13.84 8.52 12.60
C TYR A 303 13.54 7.38 11.61
N SER A 304 14.48 6.98 10.74
CA SER A 304 14.30 5.78 9.90
C SER A 304 14.33 4.49 10.72
N CYS A 305 15.20 4.38 11.73
CA CYS A 305 15.17 3.26 12.68
C CYS A 305 13.86 3.26 13.50
N LEU A 306 13.47 4.41 14.05
CA LEU A 306 12.22 4.53 14.83
C LEU A 306 10.98 4.17 13.99
N TYR A 307 10.92 4.59 12.72
CA TYR A 307 9.88 4.15 11.77
C TYR A 307 9.84 2.62 11.62
N ARG A 308 10.99 1.95 11.47
CA ARG A 308 11.03 0.47 11.37
C ARG A 308 10.55 -0.22 12.66
N SER A 309 10.87 0.33 13.83
CA SER A 309 10.38 -0.15 15.13
C SER A 309 8.87 0.04 15.36
N LEU A 310 8.17 0.71 14.44
CA LEU A 310 6.74 1.01 14.53
C LEU A 310 5.93 0.32 13.41
N LEU A 311 6.51 -0.68 12.75
CA LEU A 311 5.84 -1.52 11.74
C LEU A 311 5.36 -2.86 12.33
N PHE A 312 6.23 -3.58 13.05
CA PHE A 312 5.98 -4.95 13.51
C PHE A 312 5.95 -5.05 15.05
N PRO A 313 5.18 -5.98 15.65
CA PRO A 313 4.16 -6.82 15.01
C PRO A 313 3.02 -5.97 14.45
N ARG A 314 2.47 -6.36 13.30
CA ARG A 314 1.39 -5.62 12.64
C ARG A 314 0.04 -6.03 13.21
N ALA A 315 -0.93 -5.11 13.22
CA ALA A 315 -2.30 -5.41 13.62
C ALA A 315 -2.90 -6.48 12.69
N PHE A 316 -3.58 -7.47 13.27
CA PHE A 316 -4.28 -8.54 12.54
C PHE A 316 -5.76 -8.63 12.95
N TYR A 317 -6.29 -7.52 13.46
CA TYR A 317 -7.69 -7.34 13.79
C TYR A 317 -8.32 -6.26 12.91
N GLU A 318 -9.62 -6.41 12.73
CA GLU A 318 -10.53 -5.60 11.93
C GLU A 318 -11.65 -5.08 12.84
N LEU A 319 -12.47 -4.16 12.37
CA LEU A 319 -13.55 -3.57 13.18
C LEU A 319 -14.92 -4.03 12.69
N ASP A 320 -15.78 -4.50 13.61
CA ASP A 320 -17.17 -4.81 13.29
C ASP A 320 -18.00 -3.54 13.04
N GLU A 321 -19.30 -3.71 12.73
CA GLU A 321 -20.20 -2.58 12.44
C GLU A 321 -20.40 -1.64 13.64
N ALA A 322 -20.22 -2.12 14.87
CA ALA A 322 -20.28 -1.32 16.10
C ALA A 322 -18.90 -0.76 16.52
N GLY A 323 -17.84 -1.04 15.76
CA GLY A 323 -16.47 -0.58 16.03
C GLY A 323 -15.67 -1.45 17.01
N ASN A 324 -16.14 -2.65 17.34
CA ASN A 324 -15.39 -3.57 18.22
C ASN A 324 -14.28 -4.29 17.42
N PRO A 325 -13.12 -4.59 18.05
CA PRO A 325 -12.10 -5.42 17.44
C PRO A 325 -12.58 -6.87 17.28
N ILE A 326 -12.45 -7.39 16.05
CA ILE A 326 -12.63 -8.80 15.68
C ILE A 326 -11.45 -9.25 14.83
N HIS A 327 -11.13 -10.54 14.76
CA HIS A 327 -10.03 -11.04 13.93
C HIS A 327 -10.34 -12.40 13.30
N TYR A 328 -9.82 -12.62 12.10
CA TYR A 328 -9.56 -13.98 11.62
C TYR A 328 -8.38 -14.54 12.41
N SER A 329 -8.54 -15.72 12.99
CA SER A 329 -7.49 -16.39 13.77
C SER A 329 -6.57 -17.20 12.84
N PRO A 330 -5.29 -16.83 12.69
CA PRO A 330 -4.34 -17.58 11.86
C PRO A 330 -3.95 -18.93 12.49
N TYR A 331 -4.43 -19.23 13.70
CA TYR A 331 -4.13 -20.47 14.42
C TYR A 331 -5.21 -21.54 14.30
N ASN A 332 -6.48 -21.16 14.02
CA ASN A 332 -7.60 -22.11 13.96
C ASN A 332 -8.66 -21.78 12.88
N GLY A 333 -8.49 -20.71 12.11
CA GLY A 333 -9.37 -20.35 10.99
C GLY A 333 -10.73 -19.77 11.38
N GLN A 334 -10.97 -19.53 12.67
CA GLN A 334 -12.24 -18.97 13.16
C GLN A 334 -12.19 -17.43 13.18
N VAL A 335 -13.36 -16.79 13.11
CA VAL A 335 -13.50 -15.35 13.36
C VAL A 335 -13.87 -15.16 14.83
N LEU A 336 -13.06 -14.41 15.58
CA LEU A 336 -13.17 -14.27 17.03
C LEU A 336 -13.16 -12.79 17.46
N PRO A 337 -13.78 -12.44 18.60
CA PRO A 337 -13.69 -11.10 19.16
C PRO A 337 -12.32 -10.84 19.79
N GLY A 338 -11.94 -9.56 19.86
CA GLY A 338 -10.70 -9.09 20.48
C GLY A 338 -9.57 -8.84 19.51
N TYR A 339 -8.45 -8.34 20.04
CA TYR A 339 -7.26 -7.98 19.27
C TYR A 339 -6.43 -9.21 18.87
N MET A 340 -5.75 -9.11 17.72
CA MET A 340 -4.75 -10.04 17.24
C MET A 340 -3.61 -9.27 16.58
N TYR A 341 -2.38 -9.77 16.72
CA TYR A 341 -1.15 -9.18 16.19
C TYR A 341 -0.23 -10.31 15.71
N THR A 342 0.55 -10.08 14.66
CA THR A 342 1.40 -11.11 14.02
C THR A 342 2.65 -10.51 13.38
N ASP A 343 3.44 -11.34 12.69
CA ASP A 343 4.64 -10.97 11.92
C ASP A 343 5.79 -10.41 12.78
N THR A 344 6.06 -11.06 13.92
CA THR A 344 7.25 -10.80 14.72
C THR A 344 7.89 -12.10 15.22
N GLY A 345 9.22 -12.20 15.10
CA GLY A 345 10.01 -13.25 15.73
C GLY A 345 10.47 -12.80 17.11
N PHE A 346 9.87 -13.32 18.19
CA PHE A 346 10.20 -12.88 19.55
C PHE A 346 11.69 -13.05 19.90
N TRP A 347 12.40 -14.00 19.29
CA TRP A 347 13.85 -14.20 19.47
C TRP A 347 14.68 -12.95 19.10
N ASP A 348 14.21 -12.14 18.15
CA ASP A 348 14.78 -10.83 17.84
C ASP A 348 14.18 -9.75 18.75
N THR A 349 12.85 -9.65 18.78
CA THR A 349 12.15 -8.46 19.26
C THR A 349 12.02 -8.34 20.78
N PHE A 350 12.27 -9.41 21.55
CA PHE A 350 12.30 -9.34 23.02
C PHE A 350 13.37 -8.38 23.57
N ARG A 351 14.41 -8.10 22.78
CA ARG A 351 15.66 -7.47 23.23
C ARG A 351 15.52 -5.96 23.48
N CYS A 352 14.80 -5.27 22.61
CA CYS A 352 14.67 -3.80 22.61
C CYS A 352 13.55 -3.24 21.69
N LEU A 353 12.62 -4.09 21.21
CA LEU A 353 11.47 -3.66 20.39
C LEU A 353 10.17 -3.68 21.21
N PHE A 354 9.97 -4.72 22.02
CA PHE A 354 8.86 -4.80 22.98
C PHE A 354 9.08 -4.01 24.30
N PRO A 355 10.31 -3.90 24.86
CA PRO A 355 10.61 -3.02 25.99
C PRO A 355 10.59 -1.52 25.64
#